data_AF-A0AAF3EWA2-F1
#
_entry.id   AF-A0AAF3EWA2-F1
#
_cell.length_a   1.000
_cell.length_b   1.000
_cell.length_c   1.000
_cell.angle_alpha   90.00
_cell.angle_beta   90.00
_cell.angle_gamma   90.00
#
_symmetry.space_group_name_H-M   'P 1'
#
loop_
_entity.id
_entity.type
_entity.pdbx_description
1 polymer ?
#
loop_
_entity_poly.entity_id
_entity_poly.type
_entity_poly.pdbx_seq_one_letter_code
_entity_poly.pdbx_strand_id
1 'polypeptide(L)'
;MFAFCENMDDAKKADAFSFYINRVSRLNSRGKADEEEEDDDEDLDLTDSQRNSKKMANLHALRRQTGLETGHFTFNVFCNSAHVIFQETTKDCHTVVMASGTLSPLDGIDAEFRTDFKKICIRANEVFDPSRIFGAIIKYTLNGEPLNLMAGKVEKEIEKNGFSRSLRESLKIVSVICKATSNGVLVYASSYEMLRKLRFEFEKLNQAAFGQKVVIWEDPDPRLFETQVNNYTTAASGDGAVLFAVCRGKMSEGIDFKDKLARAVIILGWPYPSISDPQFKSKKAYDSDQFERAQRREVEGNYQWLGGQELVYIRLYRALNQAAGRAIRHKKDYGAIILIHSEHTHNHKYITDLMMNPKSLCKNENTIAILTELQNWMKQKSDEMIV
;
A
#
# COMPACT_ATOMS: atom_id res chain seq x y z
N MET A 1 21.28 -14.18 -4.89
CA MET A 1 20.74 -13.78 -6.21
C MET A 1 21.76 -14.03 -7.30
N PHE A 2 22.98 -13.45 -7.24
CA PHE A 2 24.06 -13.76 -8.19
C PHE A 2 24.40 -15.26 -8.27
N ALA A 3 24.41 -15.97 -7.14
CA ALA A 3 24.58 -17.43 -7.10
C ALA A 3 23.48 -18.21 -7.87
N PHE A 4 22.24 -17.71 -7.90
CA PHE A 4 21.14 -18.34 -8.67
C PHE A 4 21.25 -18.07 -10.18
N CYS A 5 22.17 -17.20 -10.59
CA CYS A 5 22.36 -16.82 -11.99
C CYS A 5 23.68 -17.35 -12.55
N GLU A 6 24.46 -18.14 -11.81
CA GLU A 6 25.80 -18.58 -12.26
C GLU A 6 25.75 -19.35 -13.58
N ASN A 7 24.73 -20.19 -13.76
CA ASN A 7 24.56 -21.04 -14.95
C ASN A 7 23.74 -20.40 -16.07
N MET A 8 23.32 -19.14 -15.91
CA MET A 8 22.50 -18.44 -16.89
C MET A 8 23.38 -17.82 -17.98
N ASP A 9 22.86 -17.65 -19.19
CA ASP A 9 23.56 -16.93 -20.26
C ASP A 9 23.72 -15.44 -19.91
N ASP A 10 24.87 -14.85 -20.23
CA ASP A 10 25.22 -13.48 -19.82
C ASP A 10 24.31 -12.43 -20.47
N ALA A 11 23.82 -12.67 -21.70
CA ALA A 11 22.85 -11.78 -22.33
C ALA A 11 21.50 -11.83 -21.62
N LYS A 12 21.05 -13.02 -21.21
CA LYS A 12 19.81 -13.18 -20.42
C LYS A 12 19.96 -12.57 -19.01
N LYS A 13 21.14 -12.62 -18.39
CA LYS A 13 21.42 -11.90 -17.14
C LYS A 13 21.38 -10.39 -17.34
N ALA A 14 22.02 -9.87 -18.38
CA ALA A 14 22.01 -8.44 -18.65
C ALA A 14 20.58 -7.90 -18.86
N ASP A 15 19.71 -8.67 -19.50
CA ASP A 15 18.31 -8.30 -19.76
C ASP A 15 17.44 -8.36 -18.48
N ALA A 16 17.70 -9.28 -17.56
CA ALA A 16 16.89 -9.49 -16.35
C ALA A 16 17.17 -8.50 -15.20
N PHE A 17 18.26 -7.75 -15.23
CA PHE A 17 18.70 -6.90 -14.12
C PHE A 17 18.77 -5.42 -14.50
N SER A 18 18.51 -4.54 -13.53
CA SER A 18 18.70 -3.10 -13.68
C SER A 18 19.53 -2.51 -12.55
N PHE A 19 20.19 -1.39 -12.85
CA PHE A 19 21.10 -0.70 -11.94
C PHE A 19 20.56 0.68 -11.61
N TYR A 20 20.55 1.02 -10.32
CA TYR A 20 20.01 2.30 -9.85
C TYR A 20 20.91 2.93 -8.78
N ILE A 21 21.35 4.16 -9.03
CA ILE A 21 22.18 4.94 -8.11
C ILE A 21 21.35 6.08 -7.53
N ASN A 22 21.35 6.22 -6.21
CA ASN A 22 20.70 7.33 -5.53
C ASN A 22 21.64 8.02 -4.54
N ARG A 23 21.52 9.35 -4.43
CA ARG A 23 22.20 10.15 -3.42
C ARG A 23 21.25 10.38 -2.26
N VAL A 24 21.59 9.88 -1.08
CA VAL A 24 20.81 10.08 0.15
C VAL A 24 21.43 11.21 0.96
N SER A 25 20.71 12.32 1.08
CA SER A 25 20.96 13.38 2.06
C SER A 25 19.90 13.26 3.15
N ARG A 26 20.24 13.12 4.45
CA ARG A 26 19.19 13.27 5.46
C ARG A 26 18.95 14.77 5.65
N LEU A 27 17.67 15.11 5.70
CA LEU A 27 17.23 16.41 6.19
C LEU A 27 17.01 16.26 7.69
N ASN A 28 17.89 16.85 8.50
CA ASN A 28 17.58 17.04 9.91
C ASN A 28 16.57 18.20 10.01
N SER A 29 15.37 17.89 10.48
CA SER A 29 14.36 18.86 10.88
C SER A 29 14.80 19.53 12.20
N ARG A 30 15.66 20.56 12.13
CA ARG A 30 15.88 21.50 13.24
C ARG A 30 16.45 22.81 12.73
N GLY A 31 15.63 23.86 12.86
CA GLY A 31 16.03 25.26 13.09
C GLY A 31 16.81 25.96 11.99
N LYS A 32 16.16 26.95 11.35
CA LYS A 32 16.87 28.15 10.90
C LYS A 32 17.63 28.72 12.09
N ALA A 33 18.93 28.96 11.94
CA ALA A 33 19.67 29.90 12.76
C ALA A 33 20.24 30.94 11.80
N ASP A 34 19.95 32.20 12.12
CA ASP A 34 20.27 33.38 11.36
C ASP A 34 21.80 33.54 11.23
N GLU A 35 22.27 33.90 10.04
CA GLU A 35 23.65 34.30 9.78
C GLU A 35 23.80 35.79 10.16
N GLU A 36 24.37 36.07 11.33
CA GLU A 36 25.02 37.36 11.61
C GLU A 36 26.53 37.13 11.46
N GLU A 37 27.13 37.70 10.42
CA GLU A 37 28.58 37.82 10.28
C GLU A 37 29.04 38.97 11.20
N GLU A 38 29.63 38.64 12.34
CA GLU A 38 30.49 39.57 13.09
C GLU A 38 31.93 39.42 12.53
N ASP A 39 32.39 40.45 11.82
CA ASP A 39 33.78 40.62 11.39
C ASP A 39 34.62 41.03 12.61
N ASP A 40 35.38 40.09 13.18
CA ASP A 40 36.41 40.38 14.19
C ASP A 40 37.74 40.81 13.53
N ASP A 41 38.07 42.09 13.68
CA ASP A 41 39.26 42.81 13.18
C ASP A 41 40.60 42.42 13.87
N GLU A 42 40.88 41.13 14.12
CA GLU A 42 42.09 40.68 14.84
C GLU A 42 43.11 39.83 14.05
N ASP A 43 43.05 39.77 12.71
CA ASP A 43 43.93 38.89 11.91
C ASP A 43 44.98 39.64 11.04
N LEU A 44 45.59 40.71 11.56
CA LEU A 44 46.60 41.49 10.83
C LEU A 44 48.02 40.87 10.77
N ASP A 45 48.36 39.89 11.61
CA ASP A 45 49.72 39.33 11.71
C ASP A 45 49.87 37.84 11.32
N LEU A 46 48.87 37.26 10.64
CA LEU A 46 48.93 35.85 10.19
C LEU A 46 49.47 35.70 8.77
N THR A 47 50.38 34.74 8.55
CA THR A 47 50.81 34.32 7.21
C THR A 47 49.66 33.64 6.45
N ASP A 48 49.68 33.66 5.10
CA ASP A 48 48.61 33.07 4.27
C ASP A 48 48.38 31.57 4.54
N SER A 49 49.44 30.85 4.92
CA SER A 49 49.35 29.44 5.33
C SER A 49 48.57 29.27 6.65
N GLN A 50 48.80 30.16 7.61
CA GLN A 50 48.09 30.16 8.89
C GLN A 50 46.63 30.59 8.73
N ARG A 51 46.35 31.59 7.89
CA ARG A 51 44.96 31.97 7.54
C ARG A 51 44.21 30.81 6.91
N ASN A 52 44.81 30.08 5.97
CA ASN A 52 44.18 28.92 5.33
C ASN A 52 43.93 27.76 6.30
N SER A 53 44.86 27.51 7.24
CA SER A 53 44.69 26.47 8.26
C SER A 53 43.56 26.82 9.25
N LYS A 54 43.48 28.09 9.67
CA LYS A 54 42.41 28.62 10.54
C LYS A 54 41.05 28.59 9.83
N LYS A 55 41.01 28.92 8.53
CA LYS A 55 39.80 28.82 7.68
C LYS A 55 39.31 27.37 7.53
N MET A 56 40.23 26.41 7.33
CA MET A 56 39.90 24.98 7.31
C MET A 56 39.43 24.47 8.67
N ALA A 57 40.08 24.88 9.76
CA ALA A 57 39.67 24.52 11.12
C ALA A 57 38.28 25.07 11.45
N ASN A 58 37.98 26.31 11.08
CA ASN A 58 36.67 26.92 11.21
C ASN A 58 35.64 26.23 10.31
N LEU A 59 35.99 25.82 9.09
CA LEU A 59 35.11 25.02 8.22
C LEU A 59 34.80 23.64 8.83
N HIS A 60 35.78 23.01 9.49
CA HIS A 60 35.60 21.74 10.20
C HIS A 60 34.77 21.90 11.49
N ALA A 61 34.94 23.00 12.21
CA ALA A 61 34.14 23.37 13.39
C ALA A 61 32.70 23.70 12.98
N LEU A 62 32.52 24.49 11.92
CA LEU A 62 31.23 24.83 11.32
C LEU A 62 30.54 23.57 10.79
N ARG A 63 31.24 22.62 10.17
CA ARG A 63 30.68 21.30 9.81
C ARG A 63 30.21 20.48 11.01
N ARG A 64 30.90 20.59 12.16
CA ARG A 64 30.48 19.94 13.42
C ARG A 64 29.28 20.64 14.06
N GLN A 65 29.15 21.96 13.91
CA GLN A 65 28.05 22.77 14.48
C GLN A 65 26.79 22.79 13.61
N THR A 66 26.93 22.82 12.28
CA THR A 66 25.83 22.94 11.30
C THR A 66 25.29 21.60 10.79
N GLY A 67 25.95 20.48 11.09
CA GLY A 67 25.51 19.15 10.64
C GLY A 67 25.47 19.00 9.11
N LEU A 68 26.39 19.64 8.38
CA LEU A 68 26.56 19.45 6.94
C LEU A 68 26.90 17.98 6.64
N GLU A 69 25.86 17.19 6.34
CA GLU A 69 25.96 15.73 6.21
C GLU A 69 26.77 15.31 4.97
N THR A 70 27.64 14.31 5.16
CA THR A 70 28.21 13.53 4.06
C THR A 70 27.08 12.78 3.37
N GLY A 71 26.63 13.27 2.21
CA GLY A 71 25.68 12.53 1.39
C GLY A 71 26.27 11.18 1.01
N HIS A 72 25.57 10.09 1.32
CA HIS A 72 26.00 8.74 0.94
C HIS A 72 25.28 8.32 -0.35
N PHE A 73 26.01 7.66 -1.26
CA PHE A 73 25.43 7.05 -2.45
C PHE A 73 24.99 5.62 -2.14
N THR A 74 23.81 5.24 -2.63
CA THR A 74 23.33 3.85 -2.61
C THR A 74 23.32 3.33 -4.03
N PHE A 75 23.96 2.18 -4.25
CA PHE A 75 23.92 1.43 -5.50
C PHE A 75 22.99 0.24 -5.33
N ASN A 76 21.93 0.17 -6.13
CA ASN A 76 20.93 -0.89 -6.07
C ASN A 76 20.96 -1.68 -7.38
N VAL A 77 20.86 -3.00 -7.26
CA VAL A 77 20.70 -3.93 -8.38
C VAL A 77 19.35 -4.60 -8.22
N PHE A 78 18.44 -4.40 -9.17
CA PHE A 78 17.12 -4.99 -9.14
C PHE A 78 17.02 -6.14 -10.15
N CYS A 79 16.61 -7.32 -9.69
CA CYS A 79 16.18 -8.39 -10.59
C CYS A 79 14.73 -8.15 -10.99
N ASN A 80 14.50 -7.92 -12.28
CA ASN A 80 13.18 -7.63 -12.85
C ASN A 80 12.48 -8.89 -13.38
N SER A 81 13.15 -10.04 -13.41
CA SER A 81 12.59 -11.30 -13.90
C SER A 81 12.49 -12.34 -12.77
N ALA A 82 11.27 -12.58 -12.27
CA ALA A 82 11.04 -13.62 -11.26
C ALA A 82 11.28 -15.03 -11.81
N HIS A 83 11.10 -15.22 -13.13
CA HIS A 83 11.38 -16.46 -13.84
C HIS A 83 12.79 -17.00 -13.58
N VAL A 84 13.81 -16.13 -13.51
CA VAL A 84 15.21 -16.53 -13.29
C VAL A 84 15.35 -17.34 -12.00
N ILE A 85 14.76 -16.83 -10.92
CA ILE A 85 14.82 -17.49 -9.62
C ILE A 85 13.89 -18.71 -9.61
N PHE A 86 12.70 -18.57 -10.19
CA PHE A 86 11.71 -19.64 -10.20
C PHE A 86 12.21 -20.87 -10.96
N GLN A 87 12.79 -20.70 -12.15
CA GLN A 87 13.34 -21.76 -12.97
C GLN A 87 14.44 -22.51 -12.22
N GLU A 88 15.40 -21.79 -11.65
CA GLU A 88 16.52 -22.41 -10.91
C GLU A 88 16.04 -23.14 -9.65
N THR A 89 15.06 -22.57 -8.93
CA THR A 89 14.53 -23.17 -7.69
C THR A 89 13.65 -24.39 -7.96
N THR A 90 13.11 -24.52 -9.17
CA THR A 90 12.15 -25.59 -9.52
C THR A 90 12.69 -26.61 -10.52
N LYS A 91 13.94 -26.48 -10.97
CA LYS A 91 14.57 -27.34 -11.99
C LYS A 91 14.56 -28.83 -11.63
N ASP A 92 14.72 -29.15 -10.35
CA ASP A 92 14.78 -30.53 -9.84
C ASP A 92 13.41 -31.02 -9.33
N CYS A 93 12.37 -30.19 -9.41
CA CYS A 93 11.03 -30.52 -8.95
C CYS A 93 10.23 -31.23 -10.05
N HIS A 94 9.66 -32.40 -9.73
CA HIS A 94 8.68 -33.05 -10.63
C HIS A 94 7.36 -32.27 -10.71
N THR A 95 6.94 -31.63 -9.62
CA THR A 95 5.68 -30.88 -9.56
C THR A 95 5.79 -29.74 -8.56
N VAL A 96 5.33 -28.55 -8.95
CA VAL A 96 5.27 -27.37 -8.10
C VAL A 96 3.81 -27.06 -7.78
N VAL A 97 3.45 -27.05 -6.50
CA VAL A 97 2.11 -26.70 -6.04
C VAL A 97 2.14 -25.32 -5.38
N MET A 98 1.45 -24.35 -5.98
CA MET A 98 1.25 -23.03 -5.41
C MET A 98 -0.17 -22.90 -4.88
N ALA A 99 -0.30 -22.60 -3.59
CA ALA A 99 -1.60 -22.41 -2.93
C ALA A 99 -1.61 -21.11 -2.14
N SER A 100 -2.59 -20.24 -2.40
CA SER A 100 -2.88 -19.07 -1.57
C SER A 100 -4.31 -18.58 -1.80
N GLY A 101 -4.92 -18.05 -0.74
CA GLY A 101 -6.29 -17.52 -0.77
C GLY A 101 -6.45 -16.19 -1.51
N THR A 102 -5.34 -15.55 -1.92
CA THR A 102 -5.37 -14.21 -2.54
C THR A 102 -4.58 -14.13 -3.85
N LEU A 103 -4.32 -15.28 -4.50
CA LEU A 103 -3.53 -15.34 -5.75
C LEU A 103 -4.23 -14.71 -6.97
N SER A 104 -5.56 -14.58 -6.92
CA SER A 104 -6.33 -13.95 -7.99
C SER A 104 -5.90 -12.49 -8.21
N PRO A 105 -5.74 -12.03 -9.47
CA PRO A 105 -5.90 -12.77 -10.73
C PRO A 105 -4.74 -13.74 -11.02
N LEU A 106 -5.06 -14.94 -11.52
CA LEU A 106 -4.07 -15.99 -11.82
C LEU A 106 -3.29 -15.73 -13.11
N ASP A 107 -3.82 -14.92 -14.04
CA ASP A 107 -3.18 -14.59 -15.32
C ASP A 107 -1.80 -13.94 -15.11
N GLY A 108 -1.64 -13.18 -14.02
CA GLY A 108 -0.37 -12.56 -13.67
C GLY A 108 0.73 -13.53 -13.25
N ILE A 109 0.38 -14.73 -12.78
CA ILE A 109 1.36 -15.73 -12.35
C ILE A 109 2.13 -16.25 -13.56
N ASP A 110 1.43 -16.47 -14.68
CA ASP A 110 2.04 -17.01 -15.90
C ASP A 110 3.00 -15.99 -16.51
N ALA A 111 2.59 -14.73 -16.55
CA ALA A 111 3.43 -13.64 -17.03
C ALA A 111 4.67 -13.39 -16.12
N GLU A 112 4.54 -13.54 -14.80
CA GLU A 112 5.65 -13.31 -13.86
C GLU A 112 6.66 -14.47 -13.84
N PHE A 113 6.18 -15.73 -13.82
CA PHE A 113 7.05 -16.90 -13.73
C PHE A 113 7.44 -17.51 -15.08
N ARG A 114 6.79 -17.13 -16.18
CA ARG A 114 7.12 -17.57 -17.55
C ARG A 114 7.27 -19.08 -17.65
N THR A 115 6.23 -19.79 -17.20
CA THR A 115 6.26 -21.25 -17.06
C THR A 115 5.71 -21.94 -18.30
N ASP A 116 6.53 -22.76 -18.95
CA ASP A 116 6.13 -23.55 -20.13
C ASP A 116 5.51 -24.92 -19.80
N PHE A 117 5.48 -25.32 -18.52
CA PHE A 117 4.93 -26.62 -18.11
C PHE A 117 3.39 -26.60 -17.97
N LYS A 118 2.78 -27.78 -18.11
CA LYS A 118 1.32 -27.97 -18.02
C LYS A 118 0.78 -27.43 -16.69
N LYS A 119 -0.10 -26.42 -16.78
CA LYS A 119 -0.74 -25.78 -15.64
C LYS A 119 -2.07 -26.45 -15.29
N ILE A 120 -2.31 -26.68 -14.00
CA ILE A 120 -3.61 -27.05 -13.46
C ILE A 120 -4.03 -25.95 -12.48
N CYS A 121 -4.96 -25.11 -12.91
CA CYS A 121 -5.57 -24.09 -12.05
C CYS A 121 -6.81 -24.66 -11.38
N ILE A 122 -6.83 -24.68 -10.05
CA ILE A 122 -8.03 -25.03 -9.29
C ILE A 122 -8.42 -23.80 -8.50
N ARG A 123 -9.64 -23.30 -8.75
CA ARG A 123 -10.29 -22.32 -7.87
C ARG A 123 -11.28 -23.08 -7.00
N ALA A 124 -11.04 -23.08 -5.69
CA ALA A 124 -12.01 -23.61 -4.76
C ALA A 124 -13.24 -22.69 -4.72
N ASN A 125 -14.43 -23.28 -4.61
CA ASN A 125 -15.65 -22.53 -4.35
C ASN A 125 -15.56 -21.84 -2.99
N GLU A 126 -16.31 -20.76 -2.83
CA GLU A 126 -16.33 -20.01 -1.59
C GLU A 126 -16.91 -20.86 -0.45
N VAL A 127 -16.18 -20.91 0.67
CA VAL A 127 -16.50 -21.78 1.82
C VAL A 127 -17.48 -21.08 2.79
N PHE A 128 -17.91 -19.86 2.46
CA PHE A 128 -18.69 -18.98 3.32
C PHE A 128 -19.98 -18.56 2.62
N ASP A 129 -21.05 -18.44 3.41
CA ASP A 129 -22.34 -17.92 2.95
C ASP A 129 -22.18 -16.43 2.55
N PRO A 130 -22.48 -16.06 1.29
CA PRO A 130 -22.39 -14.66 0.84
C PRO A 130 -23.18 -13.68 1.70
N SER A 131 -24.24 -14.12 2.40
CA SER A 131 -25.01 -13.27 3.32
C SER A 131 -24.20 -12.73 4.51
N ARG A 132 -23.04 -13.37 4.80
CA ARG A 132 -22.09 -13.00 5.86
C ARG A 132 -21.07 -11.96 5.42
N ILE A 133 -21.09 -11.55 4.15
CA ILE A 133 -20.28 -10.44 3.64
C ILE A 133 -21.18 -9.26 3.33
N PHE A 134 -20.79 -8.10 3.83
CA PHE A 134 -21.29 -6.83 3.31
C PHE A 134 -20.24 -6.19 2.40
N GLY A 135 -20.37 -6.35 1.09
CA GLY A 135 -19.51 -5.71 0.09
C GLY A 135 -20.10 -4.39 -0.41
N ALA A 136 -19.35 -3.28 -0.34
CA ALA A 136 -19.80 -1.98 -0.85
C ALA A 136 -18.66 -1.12 -1.42
N ILE A 137 -19.00 -0.30 -2.41
CA ILE A 137 -18.15 0.73 -3.01
C ILE A 137 -18.84 2.09 -2.81
N ILE A 138 -18.20 2.99 -2.07
CA ILE A 138 -18.67 4.34 -1.79
C ILE A 138 -17.91 5.32 -2.68
N LYS A 139 -18.64 5.97 -3.59
CA LYS A 139 -18.08 6.90 -4.58
C LYS A 139 -18.29 8.37 -4.24
N TYR A 140 -19.28 8.64 -3.39
CA TYR A 140 -19.75 10.00 -3.11
C TYR A 140 -19.60 10.34 -1.63
N THR A 141 -19.52 11.64 -1.32
CA THR A 141 -19.60 12.19 0.02
C THR A 141 -20.99 11.96 0.61
N LEU A 142 -21.17 12.25 1.90
CA LEU A 142 -22.49 12.22 2.53
C LEU A 142 -23.48 13.21 1.89
N ASN A 143 -22.97 14.24 1.21
CA ASN A 143 -23.76 15.25 0.51
C ASN A 143 -23.95 14.95 -0.98
N GLY A 144 -23.48 13.79 -1.48
CA GLY A 144 -23.67 13.38 -2.87
C GLY A 144 -22.63 13.91 -3.87
N GLU A 145 -21.56 14.55 -3.41
CA GLU A 145 -20.47 15.00 -4.28
C GLU A 145 -19.46 13.87 -4.54
N PRO A 146 -18.79 13.81 -5.70
CA PRO A 146 -17.79 12.78 -5.95
C PRO A 146 -16.59 12.92 -5.01
N LEU A 147 -16.12 11.80 -4.47
CA LEU A 147 -14.83 11.75 -3.78
C LEU A 147 -13.70 11.84 -4.82
N ASN A 148 -12.47 12.14 -4.41
CA ASN A 148 -11.29 12.00 -5.25
C ASN A 148 -10.10 11.62 -4.38
N LEU A 149 -9.72 10.34 -4.44
CA LEU A 149 -8.64 9.76 -3.64
C LEU A 149 -7.44 9.34 -4.50
N MET A 150 -7.30 9.92 -5.69
CA MET A 150 -6.13 9.74 -6.55
C MET A 150 -4.98 10.61 -6.03
N ALA A 151 -3.90 9.98 -5.58
CA ALA A 151 -2.66 10.66 -5.23
C ALA A 151 -1.69 10.61 -6.43
N GLY A 152 -1.22 11.76 -6.93
CA GLY A 152 -0.24 11.80 -8.04
C GLY A 152 -0.21 13.10 -8.84
N LYS A 153 0.50 13.12 -9.99
CA LYS A 153 0.68 14.29 -10.89
C LYS A 153 -0.62 14.92 -11.42
N VAL A 154 -1.78 14.28 -11.22
CA VAL A 154 -3.10 14.86 -11.46
C VAL A 154 -3.45 15.96 -10.43
N GLU A 155 -2.68 16.09 -9.33
CA GLU A 155 -2.74 17.26 -8.42
C GLU A 155 -2.42 18.60 -9.13
N LYS A 156 -1.83 18.59 -10.34
CA LYS A 156 -1.41 19.82 -11.02
C LYS A 156 -2.49 20.55 -11.82
N GLU A 157 -3.66 19.96 -12.06
CA GLU A 157 -4.72 20.65 -12.81
C GLU A 157 -6.10 20.71 -12.14
N ILE A 158 -6.31 20.04 -11.00
CA ILE A 158 -7.60 20.13 -10.28
C ILE A 158 -7.34 20.19 -8.77
N GLU A 159 -7.35 21.42 -8.25
CA GLU A 159 -7.44 21.82 -6.85
C GLU A 159 -6.81 20.90 -5.79
N LYS A 160 -5.67 21.33 -5.23
CA LYS A 160 -5.10 20.81 -3.95
C LYS A 160 -6.14 20.69 -2.81
N ASN A 161 -7.23 21.45 -2.89
CA ASN A 161 -8.37 21.40 -1.97
C ASN A 161 -9.26 20.16 -2.17
N GLY A 162 -9.41 19.64 -3.38
CA GLY A 162 -10.29 18.50 -3.69
C GLY A 162 -9.85 17.19 -3.02
N PHE A 163 -8.56 16.90 -3.03
CA PHE A 163 -8.02 15.70 -2.36
C PHE A 163 -8.16 15.80 -0.82
N SER A 164 -7.74 16.92 -0.23
CA SER A 164 -7.86 17.16 1.22
C SER A 164 -9.32 17.15 1.69
N ARG A 165 -10.23 17.73 0.91
CA ARG A 165 -11.68 17.64 1.11
C ARG A 165 -12.13 16.18 1.08
N SER A 166 -11.73 15.41 0.07
CA SER A 166 -12.10 14.01 -0.08
C SER A 166 -11.59 13.14 1.07
N LEU A 167 -10.39 13.41 1.60
CA LEU A 167 -9.90 12.76 2.82
C LEU A 167 -10.78 13.09 4.03
N ARG A 168 -11.14 14.37 4.23
CA ARG A 168 -12.02 14.79 5.32
C ARG A 168 -13.41 14.14 5.23
N GLU A 169 -14.00 14.11 4.03
CA GLU A 169 -15.29 13.47 3.81
C GLU A 169 -15.21 11.94 3.98
N SER A 170 -14.10 11.33 3.57
CA SER A 170 -13.83 9.91 3.83
C SER A 170 -13.76 9.61 5.33
N LEU A 171 -13.11 10.47 6.14
CA LEU A 171 -13.07 10.31 7.59
C LEU A 171 -14.47 10.40 8.23
N LYS A 172 -15.35 11.26 7.71
CA LYS A 172 -16.76 11.32 8.16
C LYS A 172 -17.47 10.01 7.86
N ILE A 173 -17.31 9.46 6.65
CA ILE A 173 -17.89 8.15 6.28
C ILE A 173 -17.34 7.04 7.18
N VAL A 174 -16.02 6.98 7.39
CA VAL A 174 -15.38 6.03 8.29
C VAL A 174 -15.93 6.17 9.72
N SER A 175 -16.17 7.38 10.19
CA SER A 175 -16.73 7.60 11.54
C SER A 175 -18.13 7.01 11.69
N VAL A 176 -18.98 7.09 10.66
CA VAL A 176 -20.30 6.45 10.63
C VAL A 176 -20.17 4.93 10.65
N ILE A 177 -19.26 4.37 9.85
CA ILE A 177 -18.98 2.93 9.83
C ILE A 177 -18.47 2.45 11.20
N CYS A 178 -17.60 3.23 11.85
CA CYS A 178 -17.09 2.91 13.19
C CYS A 178 -18.21 2.84 14.22
N LYS A 179 -19.20 3.73 14.17
CA LYS A 179 -20.37 3.68 15.08
C LYS A 179 -21.28 2.50 14.80
N ALA A 180 -21.40 2.09 13.54
CA ALA A 180 -22.21 0.94 13.14
C ALA A 180 -21.56 -0.42 13.44
N THR A 181 -20.24 -0.45 13.64
CA THR A 181 -19.46 -1.68 13.73
C THR A 181 -18.99 -1.92 15.16
N SER A 182 -19.25 -3.09 15.73
CA SER A 182 -18.65 -3.50 17.01
C SER A 182 -17.17 -3.85 16.85
N ASN A 183 -16.38 -3.73 17.92
CA ASN A 183 -15.00 -4.20 17.95
C ASN A 183 -14.06 -3.55 16.91
N GLY A 184 -13.31 -4.35 16.12
CA GLY A 184 -12.22 -3.90 15.26
C GLY A 184 -12.66 -3.43 13.87
N VAL A 185 -12.19 -2.24 13.49
CA VAL A 185 -12.26 -1.69 12.13
C VAL A 185 -10.84 -1.52 11.60
N LEU A 186 -10.60 -1.91 10.35
CA LEU A 186 -9.34 -1.71 9.64
C LEU A 186 -9.56 -0.69 8.53
N VAL A 187 -8.73 0.34 8.45
CA VAL A 187 -8.78 1.38 7.43
C VAL A 187 -7.44 1.43 6.71
N TYR A 188 -7.42 0.97 5.47
CA TYR A 188 -6.21 0.91 4.66
C TYR A 188 -6.11 2.09 3.71
N ALA A 189 -5.04 2.87 3.86
CA ALA A 189 -4.63 3.89 2.90
C ALA A 189 -3.74 3.28 1.80
N SER A 190 -3.71 3.91 0.63
CA SER A 190 -2.89 3.47 -0.51
C SER A 190 -1.38 3.69 -0.32
N SER A 191 -0.99 4.60 0.57
CA SER A 191 0.41 4.95 0.84
C SER A 191 0.60 5.61 2.21
N TYR A 192 1.82 5.61 2.73
CA TYR A 192 2.17 6.37 3.95
C TYR A 192 1.95 7.88 3.78
N GLU A 193 2.09 8.41 2.56
CA GLU A 193 1.79 9.83 2.31
C GLU A 193 0.30 10.13 2.50
N MET A 194 -0.57 9.29 1.94
CA MET A 194 -2.01 9.39 2.15
C MET A 194 -2.36 9.20 3.62
N LEU A 195 -1.77 8.22 4.31
CA LEU A 195 -1.98 7.99 5.74
C LEU A 195 -1.63 9.23 6.58
N ARG A 196 -0.48 9.88 6.29
CA ARG A 196 -0.07 11.11 6.95
C ARG A 196 -1.01 12.28 6.68
N LYS A 197 -1.43 12.48 5.42
CA LYS A 197 -2.42 13.52 5.06
C LYS A 197 -3.78 13.25 5.73
N LEU A 198 -4.19 11.98 5.82
CA LEU A 198 -5.40 11.55 6.49
C LEU A 198 -5.34 11.83 8.00
N ARG A 199 -4.20 11.53 8.65
CA ARG A 199 -3.97 11.85 10.06
C ARG A 199 -4.05 13.35 10.33
N PHE A 200 -3.45 14.16 9.47
CA PHE A 200 -3.52 15.62 9.56
C PHE A 200 -4.96 16.16 9.45
N GLU A 201 -5.79 15.58 8.58
CA GLU A 201 -7.21 15.95 8.52
C GLU A 201 -8.01 15.40 9.71
N PHE A 202 -7.64 14.23 10.25
CA PHE A 202 -8.25 13.64 11.44
C PHE A 202 -8.02 14.48 12.69
N GLU A 203 -6.83 15.07 12.87
CA GLU A 203 -6.50 15.94 14.01
C GLU A 203 -7.38 17.20 14.07
N LYS A 204 -8.01 17.58 12.95
CA LYS A 204 -8.98 18.68 12.87
C LYS A 204 -10.41 18.25 13.20
N LEU A 205 -10.66 16.95 13.33
CA LEU A 205 -11.95 16.38 13.71
C LEU A 205 -11.98 16.12 15.21
N ASN A 206 -13.19 16.18 15.79
CA ASN A 206 -13.38 15.72 17.15
C ASN A 206 -13.25 14.20 17.19
N GLN A 207 -12.33 13.67 18.00
CA GLN A 207 -12.13 12.21 18.14
C GLN A 207 -13.41 11.49 18.59
N ALA A 208 -14.29 12.15 19.34
CA ALA A 208 -15.61 11.62 19.72
C ALA A 208 -16.48 11.24 18.49
N ALA A 209 -16.15 11.73 17.29
CA ALA A 209 -16.79 11.30 16.06
C ALA A 209 -16.64 9.79 15.80
N PHE A 210 -15.61 9.13 16.33
CA PHE A 210 -15.38 7.69 16.17
C PHE A 210 -16.01 6.83 17.28
N GLY A 211 -16.84 7.45 18.14
CA GLY A 211 -17.46 6.77 19.28
C GLY A 211 -16.44 6.46 20.37
N GLN A 212 -16.62 5.31 21.04
CA GLN A 212 -15.72 4.84 22.12
C GLN A 212 -14.49 4.10 21.58
N LYS A 213 -14.28 4.05 20.26
CA LYS A 213 -13.18 3.28 19.66
C LYS A 213 -11.83 3.96 19.86
N VAL A 214 -10.83 3.18 20.25
CA VAL A 214 -9.44 3.62 20.27
C VAL A 214 -8.93 3.77 18.83
N VAL A 215 -8.41 4.94 18.49
CA VAL A 215 -7.86 5.22 17.16
C VAL A 215 -6.35 4.97 17.17
N ILE A 216 -5.89 4.09 16.30
CA ILE A 216 -4.48 3.70 16.17
C ILE A 216 -4.02 3.97 14.74
N TRP A 217 -2.81 4.52 14.60
CA TRP A 217 -2.19 4.82 13.32
C TRP A 217 -0.93 3.99 13.17
N GLU A 218 -0.75 3.36 12.01
CA GLU A 218 0.48 2.64 11.69
C GLU A 218 1.67 3.60 11.67
N ASP A 219 2.68 3.25 12.46
CA ASP A 219 4.01 3.82 12.42
C ASP A 219 4.94 2.89 11.62
N PRO A 220 5.68 3.41 10.61
CA PRO A 220 6.61 2.61 9.82
C PRO A 220 7.82 2.09 10.61
N ASP A 221 8.09 2.62 11.81
CA ASP A 221 9.19 2.18 12.67
C ASP A 221 9.03 0.69 13.06
N PRO A 222 9.93 -0.21 12.63
CA PRO A 222 9.90 -1.62 12.99
C PRO A 222 9.82 -1.87 14.50
N ARG A 223 10.41 -1.01 15.31
CA ARG A 223 10.52 -1.18 16.77
C ARG A 223 9.18 -1.00 17.48
N LEU A 224 8.25 -0.28 16.85
CA LEU A 224 6.92 -0.03 17.41
C LEU A 224 5.89 -1.09 17.00
N PHE A 225 6.26 -2.02 16.11
CA PHE A 225 5.32 -2.97 15.52
C PHE A 225 4.58 -3.79 16.57
N GLU A 226 5.30 -4.48 17.47
CA GLU A 226 4.68 -5.34 18.49
C GLU A 226 3.76 -4.55 19.44
N THR A 227 4.20 -3.37 19.87
CA THR A 227 3.40 -2.48 20.72
C THR A 227 2.11 -2.04 20.02
N GLN A 228 2.18 -1.69 18.73
CA GLN A 228 0.99 -1.31 17.95
C GLN A 228 0.01 -2.46 17.79
N VAL A 229 0.52 -3.69 17.52
CA VAL A 229 -0.31 -4.89 17.42
C VAL A 229 -1.02 -5.17 18.75
N ASN A 230 -0.30 -5.12 19.86
CA ASN A 230 -0.85 -5.39 21.19
C ASN A 230 -1.90 -4.34 21.59
N ASN A 231 -1.63 -3.06 21.33
CA ASN A 231 -2.58 -1.97 21.59
C ASN A 231 -3.88 -2.15 20.79
N TYR A 232 -3.75 -2.48 19.50
CA TYR A 232 -4.93 -2.70 18.65
C TYR A 232 -5.73 -3.92 19.08
N THR A 233 -5.08 -5.06 19.25
CA THR A 233 -5.76 -6.32 19.59
C THR A 233 -6.49 -6.24 20.93
N THR A 234 -5.88 -5.59 21.92
CA THR A 234 -6.48 -5.37 23.24
C THR A 234 -7.72 -4.46 23.12
N ALA A 235 -7.59 -3.30 22.47
CA ALA A 235 -8.68 -2.35 22.34
C ALA A 235 -9.82 -2.89 21.46
N ALA A 236 -9.50 -3.57 20.35
CA ALA A 236 -10.48 -4.17 19.46
C ALA A 236 -11.30 -5.27 20.16
N SER A 237 -10.69 -6.02 21.07
CA SER A 237 -11.37 -7.07 21.85
C SER A 237 -12.29 -6.51 22.94
N GLY A 238 -12.00 -5.31 23.44
CA GLY A 238 -12.85 -4.56 24.39
C GLY A 238 -13.89 -3.69 23.69
N ASP A 239 -13.89 -2.38 24.02
CA ASP A 239 -14.86 -1.39 23.51
C ASP A 239 -14.71 -1.08 22.00
N GLY A 240 -13.63 -1.55 21.40
CA GLY A 240 -13.37 -1.49 19.96
C GLY A 240 -12.21 -0.57 19.59
N ALA A 241 -11.67 -0.79 18.40
CA ALA A 241 -10.56 -0.02 17.88
C ALA A 241 -10.70 0.19 16.38
N VAL A 242 -10.11 1.28 15.89
CA VAL A 242 -9.90 1.51 14.46
C VAL A 242 -8.42 1.66 14.19
N LEU A 243 -7.90 0.83 13.28
CA LEU A 243 -6.51 0.88 12.84
C LEU A 243 -6.45 1.52 11.46
N PHE A 244 -5.77 2.66 11.37
CA PHE A 244 -5.38 3.26 10.11
C PHE A 244 -3.99 2.74 9.71
N ALA A 245 -3.92 1.99 8.62
CA ALA A 245 -2.71 1.32 8.16
C ALA A 245 -2.52 1.51 6.65
N VAL A 246 -1.37 1.11 6.11
CA VAL A 246 -1.10 1.16 4.65
C VAL A 246 -1.29 -0.22 4.04
N CYS A 247 -1.93 -0.31 2.88
CA CYS A 247 -1.96 -1.55 2.10
C CYS A 247 -0.53 -2.05 1.86
N ARG A 248 -0.26 -3.34 2.15
CA ARG A 248 1.10 -3.94 2.08
C ARG A 248 2.11 -3.34 3.07
N GLY A 249 1.64 -2.58 4.05
CA GLY A 249 2.40 -2.20 5.23
C GLY A 249 2.55 -3.38 6.19
N LYS A 250 3.42 -3.21 7.20
CA LYS A 250 3.72 -4.28 8.17
C LYS A 250 2.48 -4.69 8.96
N MET A 251 1.68 -3.69 9.36
CA MET A 251 0.43 -3.92 10.10
C MET A 251 -0.65 -4.62 9.26
N SER A 252 -0.51 -4.63 7.93
CA SER A 252 -1.49 -5.21 7.00
C SER A 252 -1.14 -6.65 6.59
N GLU A 253 0.16 -6.98 6.54
CA GLU A 253 0.65 -8.31 6.16
C GLU A 253 0.92 -9.21 7.37
N GLY A 254 1.52 -8.67 8.43
CA GLY A 254 2.08 -9.44 9.55
C GLY A 254 1.12 -9.78 10.68
N ILE A 255 -0.17 -9.45 10.57
CA ILE A 255 -1.16 -9.62 11.65
C ILE A 255 -2.31 -10.50 11.20
N ASP A 256 -2.60 -11.52 12.02
CA ASP A 256 -3.76 -12.37 11.84
C ASP A 256 -4.98 -11.80 12.60
N PHE A 257 -5.69 -10.86 11.97
CA PHE A 257 -6.95 -10.35 12.50
C PHE A 257 -8.05 -11.42 12.42
N LYS A 258 -8.38 -12.04 13.56
CA LYS A 258 -9.45 -13.04 13.70
C LYS A 258 -10.70 -12.44 14.32
N ASP A 259 -11.87 -12.91 13.88
CA ASP A 259 -13.16 -12.65 14.51
C ASP A 259 -13.43 -11.15 14.74
N LYS A 260 -13.50 -10.74 16.00
CA LYS A 260 -13.79 -9.37 16.45
C LYS A 260 -12.74 -8.36 16.00
N LEU A 261 -11.55 -8.80 15.62
CA LEU A 261 -10.44 -7.92 15.28
C LEU A 261 -10.59 -7.23 13.91
N ALA A 262 -11.52 -7.64 13.05
CA ALA A 262 -11.69 -7.04 11.72
C ALA A 262 -13.14 -7.13 11.19
N ARG A 263 -14.11 -6.66 11.98
CA ARG A 263 -15.53 -6.69 11.59
C ARG A 263 -15.83 -5.81 10.37
N ALA A 264 -15.05 -4.75 10.16
CA ALA A 264 -15.07 -3.99 8.92
C ALA A 264 -13.65 -3.72 8.41
N VAL A 265 -13.46 -3.92 7.12
CA VAL A 265 -12.27 -3.50 6.37
C VAL A 265 -12.68 -2.40 5.39
N ILE A 266 -12.06 -1.24 5.52
CA ILE A 266 -12.27 -0.07 4.67
C ILE A 266 -10.99 0.18 3.89
N ILE A 267 -11.09 0.27 2.57
CA ILE A 267 -9.95 0.59 1.70
C ILE A 267 -10.19 1.99 1.13
N LEU A 268 -9.27 2.91 1.40
CA LEU A 268 -9.34 4.29 0.93
C LEU A 268 -8.49 4.45 -0.33
N GLY A 269 -9.17 4.67 -1.46
CA GLY A 269 -8.54 4.79 -2.76
C GLY A 269 -7.99 3.47 -3.31
N TRP A 270 -7.40 3.54 -4.50
CA TRP A 270 -6.73 2.42 -5.12
C TRP A 270 -5.31 2.25 -4.56
N PRO A 271 -4.94 1.08 -4.00
CA PRO A 271 -3.58 0.81 -3.55
C PRO A 271 -2.63 0.53 -4.72
N TYR A 272 -2.49 1.50 -5.63
CA TYR A 272 -1.51 1.42 -6.70
C TYR A 272 -0.10 1.36 -6.11
N PRO A 273 0.81 0.58 -6.71
CA PRO A 273 2.22 0.66 -6.38
C PRO A 273 2.73 2.10 -6.53
N SER A 274 3.66 2.49 -5.66
CA SER A 274 4.21 3.85 -5.71
C SER A 274 4.89 4.11 -7.05
N ILE A 275 4.40 5.09 -7.80
CA ILE A 275 5.02 5.48 -9.08
C ILE A 275 6.40 6.09 -8.85
N SER A 276 6.73 6.58 -7.64
CA SER A 276 8.07 7.10 -7.34
C SER A 276 9.10 6.02 -7.04
N ASP A 277 8.66 4.79 -6.74
CA ASP A 277 9.54 3.67 -6.42
C ASP A 277 10.39 3.26 -7.65
N PRO A 278 11.73 3.41 -7.58
CA PRO A 278 12.63 3.04 -8.67
C PRO A 278 12.53 1.57 -9.07
N GLN A 279 12.34 0.66 -8.10
CA GLN A 279 12.22 -0.77 -8.37
C GLN A 279 10.94 -1.05 -9.15
N PHE A 280 9.82 -0.47 -8.75
CA PHE A 280 8.55 -0.59 -9.47
C PHE A 280 8.64 -0.01 -10.90
N LYS A 281 9.22 1.19 -11.07
CA LYS A 281 9.43 1.79 -12.40
C LYS A 281 10.24 0.88 -13.30
N SER A 282 11.35 0.37 -12.78
CA SER A 282 12.24 -0.52 -13.52
C SER A 282 11.51 -1.80 -13.93
N LYS A 283 10.82 -2.45 -12.99
CA LYS A 283 10.06 -3.67 -13.26
C LYS A 283 8.98 -3.44 -14.31
N LYS A 284 8.21 -2.35 -14.19
CA LYS A 284 7.16 -2.00 -15.15
C LYS A 284 7.73 -1.78 -16.55
N ALA A 285 8.85 -1.06 -16.67
CA ALA A 285 9.51 -0.83 -17.95
C ALA A 285 10.02 -2.14 -18.57
N TYR A 286 10.65 -3.00 -17.76
CA TYR A 286 11.08 -4.33 -18.19
C TYR A 286 9.90 -5.15 -18.71
N ASP A 287 8.80 -5.25 -17.96
CA ASP A 287 7.63 -6.03 -18.39
C ASP A 287 6.99 -5.50 -19.67
N SER A 288 6.94 -4.17 -19.84
CA SER A 288 6.49 -3.54 -21.07
C SER A 288 7.37 -3.89 -22.27
N ASP A 289 8.70 -3.79 -22.15
CA ASP A 289 9.62 -4.19 -23.22
C ASP A 289 9.47 -5.67 -23.58
N GLN A 290 9.40 -6.55 -22.59
CA GLN A 290 9.28 -7.99 -22.81
C GLN A 290 7.96 -8.35 -23.48
N PHE A 291 6.86 -7.69 -23.10
CA PHE A 291 5.58 -7.83 -23.76
C PHE A 291 5.64 -7.39 -25.23
N GLU A 292 6.26 -6.25 -25.53
CA GLU A 292 6.41 -5.77 -26.92
C GLU A 292 7.28 -6.71 -27.77
N ARG A 293 8.40 -7.20 -27.21
CA ARG A 293 9.25 -8.22 -27.87
C ARG A 293 8.48 -9.50 -28.15
N ALA A 294 7.62 -9.93 -27.22
CA ALA A 294 6.76 -11.10 -27.42
C ALA A 294 5.76 -10.90 -28.55
N GLN A 295 5.16 -9.70 -28.67
CA GLN A 295 4.29 -9.37 -29.80
C GLN A 295 5.05 -9.40 -31.15
N ARG A 296 6.34 -9.04 -31.15
CA ARG A 296 7.24 -9.14 -32.31
C ARG A 296 7.83 -10.53 -32.53
N ARG A 297 7.53 -11.51 -31.66
CA ARG A 297 8.10 -12.88 -31.67
C ARG A 297 9.62 -12.91 -31.49
N GLU A 298 10.17 -11.94 -30.78
CA GLU A 298 11.61 -11.82 -30.48
C GLU A 298 12.01 -12.58 -29.20
N VAL A 299 11.03 -13.08 -28.45
CA VAL A 299 11.23 -13.90 -27.24
C VAL A 299 10.46 -15.20 -27.36
N GLU A 300 11.07 -16.28 -26.88
CA GLU A 300 10.49 -17.63 -26.86
C GLU A 300 9.61 -17.83 -25.61
N GLY A 301 8.70 -18.81 -25.67
CA GLY A 301 7.85 -19.21 -24.55
C GLY A 301 6.37 -19.35 -24.93
N ASN A 302 5.72 -20.42 -24.46
CA ASN A 302 4.31 -20.68 -24.69
C ASN A 302 3.47 -20.35 -23.44
N TYR A 303 3.59 -19.11 -22.99
CA TYR A 303 2.85 -18.56 -21.85
C TYR A 303 2.25 -17.20 -22.18
N GLN A 304 1.26 -16.78 -21.40
CA GLN A 304 0.60 -15.50 -21.60
C GLN A 304 1.51 -14.35 -21.16
N TRP A 305 1.87 -13.50 -22.10
CA TRP A 305 2.57 -12.25 -21.83
C TRP A 305 1.56 -11.17 -21.41
N LEU A 306 1.93 -10.37 -20.42
CA LEU A 306 1.16 -9.21 -19.98
C LEU A 306 2.05 -7.97 -19.98
N GLY A 307 1.50 -6.86 -20.45
CA GLY A 307 2.18 -5.58 -20.44
C GLY A 307 2.38 -5.05 -19.02
N GLY A 308 3.29 -4.09 -18.89
CA GLY A 308 3.59 -3.47 -17.61
C GLY A 308 2.34 -2.85 -16.95
N GLN A 309 1.38 -2.33 -17.72
CA GLN A 309 0.15 -1.73 -17.18
C GLN A 309 -0.83 -2.78 -16.62
N GLU A 310 -1.02 -3.90 -17.31
CA GLU A 310 -1.83 -5.03 -16.86
C GLU A 310 -1.28 -5.60 -15.55
N LEU A 311 0.04 -5.72 -15.45
CA LEU A 311 0.71 -6.16 -14.22
C LEU A 311 0.56 -5.15 -13.06
N VAL A 312 0.44 -3.84 -13.34
CA VAL A 312 0.05 -2.86 -12.32
C VAL A 312 -1.34 -3.18 -11.77
N TYR A 313 -2.31 -3.47 -12.64
CA TYR A 313 -3.66 -3.83 -12.20
C TYR A 313 -3.69 -5.14 -11.42
N ILE A 314 -2.94 -6.16 -11.84
CA ILE A 314 -2.82 -7.40 -11.07
C ILE A 314 -2.27 -7.13 -9.66
N ARG A 315 -1.24 -6.29 -9.54
CA ARG A 315 -0.69 -5.88 -8.24
C ARG A 315 -1.77 -5.16 -7.43
N LEU A 316 -2.47 -4.20 -8.01
CA LEU A 316 -3.59 -3.50 -7.37
C LEU A 316 -4.61 -4.49 -6.79
N TYR A 317 -5.13 -5.42 -7.62
CA TYR A 317 -6.15 -6.38 -7.20
C TYR A 317 -5.65 -7.34 -6.13
N ARG A 318 -4.40 -7.83 -6.22
CA ARG A 318 -3.80 -8.66 -5.16
C ARG A 318 -3.72 -7.91 -3.83
N ALA A 319 -3.39 -6.62 -3.84
CA ALA A 319 -3.36 -5.80 -2.63
C ALA A 319 -4.75 -5.67 -2.00
N LEU A 320 -5.78 -5.45 -2.83
CA LEU A 320 -7.17 -5.40 -2.40
C LEU A 320 -7.64 -6.73 -1.82
N ASN A 321 -7.29 -7.85 -2.47
CA ASN A 321 -7.61 -9.21 -2.01
C ASN A 321 -6.97 -9.51 -0.65
N GLN A 322 -5.72 -9.11 -0.45
CA GLN A 322 -5.03 -9.25 0.83
C GLN A 322 -5.69 -8.43 1.94
N ALA A 323 -6.05 -7.17 1.65
CA ALA A 323 -6.74 -6.31 2.59
C ALA A 323 -8.13 -6.85 2.95
N ALA A 324 -8.95 -7.14 1.95
CA ALA A 324 -10.32 -7.61 2.15
C ALA A 324 -10.38 -8.99 2.82
N GLY A 325 -9.43 -9.89 2.51
CA GLY A 325 -9.30 -11.21 3.12
C GLY A 325 -9.02 -11.18 4.63
N ARG A 326 -8.85 -10.00 5.24
CA ARG A 326 -8.77 -9.85 6.69
C ARG A 326 -10.14 -9.87 7.37
N ALA A 327 -11.21 -9.53 6.66
CA ALA A 327 -12.55 -9.40 7.23
C ALA A 327 -13.21 -10.75 7.58
N ILE A 328 -12.78 -11.85 6.93
CA ILE A 328 -13.43 -13.16 7.06
C ILE A 328 -12.38 -14.26 7.12
N ARG A 329 -12.41 -15.05 8.19
CA ARG A 329 -11.43 -16.10 8.44
C ARG A 329 -11.98 -17.52 8.36
N HIS A 330 -13.26 -17.71 8.64
CA HIS A 330 -13.88 -19.04 8.61
C HIS A 330 -15.36 -18.97 8.23
N LYS A 331 -15.96 -20.14 7.94
CA LYS A 331 -17.35 -20.28 7.46
C LYS A 331 -18.45 -19.70 8.37
N LYS A 332 -18.13 -19.42 9.64
CA LYS A 332 -19.06 -18.85 10.63
C LYS A 332 -18.79 -17.38 10.91
N ASP A 333 -17.75 -16.81 10.30
CA ASP A 333 -17.35 -15.43 10.49
C ASP A 333 -18.25 -14.49 9.69
N TYR A 334 -18.19 -13.19 9.96
CA TYR A 334 -18.86 -12.16 9.17
C TYR A 334 -18.07 -10.86 9.19
N GLY A 335 -18.16 -10.11 8.10
CA GLY A 335 -17.49 -8.82 8.01
C GLY A 335 -17.95 -7.97 6.84
N ALA A 336 -17.72 -6.67 6.96
CA ALA A 336 -17.93 -5.72 5.87
C ALA A 336 -16.62 -5.40 5.16
N ILE A 337 -16.67 -5.34 3.83
CA ILE A 337 -15.57 -4.93 2.95
C ILE A 337 -16.06 -3.71 2.18
N ILE A 338 -15.47 -2.55 2.45
CA ILE A 338 -15.91 -1.26 1.94
C ILE A 338 -14.75 -0.60 1.18
N LEU A 339 -14.93 -0.33 -0.10
CA LEU A 339 -13.99 0.46 -0.88
C LEU A 339 -14.52 1.87 -1.04
N ILE A 340 -13.76 2.86 -0.58
CA ILE A 340 -14.09 4.27 -0.78
C ILE A 340 -13.22 4.79 -1.91
N HIS A 341 -13.82 5.03 -3.07
CA HIS A 341 -13.12 5.52 -4.25
C HIS A 341 -14.10 6.01 -5.32
N SER A 342 -13.71 6.99 -6.15
CA SER A 342 -14.61 7.67 -7.08
C SER A 342 -14.52 7.29 -8.55
N GLU A 343 -13.41 6.72 -9.02
CA GLU A 343 -13.29 6.39 -10.44
C GLU A 343 -14.18 5.23 -10.87
N HIS A 344 -14.56 5.26 -12.14
CA HIS A 344 -15.11 4.10 -12.84
C HIS A 344 -14.10 2.95 -12.74
N THR A 345 -14.45 1.92 -11.99
CA THR A 345 -13.63 0.74 -11.72
C THR A 345 -13.18 0.10 -13.04
N HIS A 346 -11.88 0.13 -13.35
CA HIS A 346 -11.33 -0.26 -14.66
C HIS A 346 -11.44 -1.76 -15.01
N ASN A 347 -11.95 -2.60 -14.10
CA ASN A 347 -12.38 -3.95 -14.44
C ASN A 347 -13.27 -4.50 -13.33
N HIS A 348 -14.59 -4.42 -13.55
CA HIS A 348 -15.59 -4.82 -12.55
C HIS A 348 -15.44 -6.26 -12.09
N LYS A 349 -14.97 -7.16 -12.95
CA LYS A 349 -14.90 -8.60 -12.68
C LYS A 349 -14.10 -8.95 -11.41
N TYR A 350 -12.90 -8.41 -11.24
CA TYR A 350 -12.05 -8.74 -10.09
C TYR A 350 -12.54 -8.15 -8.77
N ILE A 351 -13.18 -6.98 -8.83
CA ILE A 351 -13.78 -6.33 -7.65
C ILE A 351 -15.08 -7.04 -7.25
N THR A 352 -15.84 -7.52 -8.24
CA THR A 352 -17.07 -8.29 -8.04
C THR A 352 -16.76 -9.62 -7.37
N ASP A 353 -15.73 -10.33 -7.83
CA ASP A 353 -15.24 -11.55 -7.21
C ASP A 353 -14.73 -11.31 -5.78
N LEU A 354 -13.98 -10.22 -5.57
CA LEU A 354 -13.41 -9.85 -4.28
C LEU A 354 -14.49 -9.56 -3.21
N MET A 355 -15.53 -8.83 -3.60
CA MET A 355 -16.57 -8.37 -2.68
C MET A 355 -17.85 -9.22 -2.77
N MET A 356 -17.79 -10.39 -3.42
CA MET A 356 -18.92 -11.31 -3.61
C MET A 356 -20.19 -10.62 -4.13
N ASN A 357 -20.12 -9.96 -5.29
CA ASN A 357 -21.19 -9.11 -5.82
C ASN A 357 -21.51 -7.93 -4.86
N PRO A 358 -20.63 -6.93 -4.76
CA PRO A 358 -20.83 -5.78 -3.89
C PRO A 358 -22.13 -5.06 -4.25
N LYS A 359 -22.92 -4.72 -3.24
CA LYS A 359 -24.27 -4.13 -3.39
C LYS A 359 -24.28 -2.85 -4.22
N SER A 360 -23.17 -2.09 -4.21
CA SER A 360 -22.96 -0.87 -4.98
C SER A 360 -22.64 -1.06 -6.48
N LEU A 361 -22.44 -2.28 -6.96
CA LEU A 361 -22.33 -2.55 -8.40
C LEU A 361 -23.70 -2.75 -9.06
N CYS A 362 -24.77 -2.87 -8.28
CA CYS A 362 -26.09 -3.20 -8.78
C CYS A 362 -27.08 -2.02 -8.77
N LYS A 363 -26.87 -0.97 -7.98
CA LYS A 363 -27.81 0.17 -7.87
C LYS A 363 -27.05 1.48 -7.62
N ASN A 364 -27.42 2.54 -8.32
CA ASN A 364 -26.92 3.92 -8.15
C ASN A 364 -27.30 4.48 -6.77
N GLU A 365 -26.74 3.93 -5.69
CA GLU A 365 -27.14 4.29 -4.34
C GLU A 365 -26.33 5.47 -3.79
N ASN A 366 -27.05 6.39 -3.15
CA ASN A 366 -26.48 7.46 -2.34
C ASN A 366 -25.72 6.86 -1.15
N THR A 367 -24.55 7.40 -0.82
CA THR A 367 -23.71 7.00 0.33
C THR A 367 -24.50 6.79 1.63
N ILE A 368 -25.49 7.64 1.91
CA ILE A 368 -26.33 7.51 3.11
C ILE A 368 -27.13 6.20 3.12
N ALA A 369 -27.66 5.78 1.96
CA ALA A 369 -28.42 4.53 1.86
C ALA A 369 -27.52 3.32 2.14
N ILE A 370 -26.32 3.28 1.55
CA ILE A 370 -25.33 2.22 1.77
C ILE A 370 -24.97 2.12 3.26
N LEU A 371 -24.72 3.25 3.92
CA LEU A 371 -24.38 3.29 5.34
C LEU A 371 -25.54 2.87 6.25
N THR A 372 -26.78 3.20 5.87
CA THR A 372 -27.98 2.78 6.60
C THR A 372 -28.19 1.27 6.50
N GLU A 373 -28.00 0.70 5.31
CA GLU A 373 -28.08 -0.75 5.10
C GLU A 373 -26.96 -1.48 5.85
N LEU A 374 -25.72 -0.96 5.82
CA LEU A 374 -24.61 -1.49 6.59
C LEU A 374 -24.92 -1.54 8.08
N GLN A 375 -25.50 -0.46 8.63
CA GLN A 375 -25.86 -0.40 10.05
C GLN A 375 -26.90 -1.46 10.42
N ASN A 376 -27.94 -1.63 9.61
CA ASN A 376 -28.95 -2.65 9.83
C ASN A 376 -28.35 -4.07 9.72
N TRP A 377 -27.51 -4.30 8.72
CA TRP A 377 -26.85 -5.58 8.51
C TRP A 377 -25.89 -5.93 9.64
N MET A 378 -25.07 -4.98 10.11
CA MET A 378 -24.16 -5.19 11.24
C MET A 378 -24.93 -5.55 12.51
N LYS A 379 -26.05 -4.87 12.78
CA LYS A 379 -26.90 -5.17 13.93
C LYS A 379 -27.46 -6.59 13.83
N GLN A 380 -28.04 -6.95 12.68
CA GLN A 380 -28.57 -8.29 12.44
C GLN A 380 -27.50 -9.38 12.66
N LYS A 381 -26.30 -9.21 12.10
CA LYS A 381 -25.22 -10.20 12.24
C LYS A 381 -24.65 -10.30 13.65
N SER A 382 -24.62 -9.18 14.38
CA SER A 382 -24.26 -9.18 15.80
C SER A 382 -25.28 -9.98 16.62
N ASP A 383 -26.57 -9.80 16.36
CA ASP A 383 -27.64 -10.50 17.08
C ASP A 383 -27.64 -12.01 16.77
N GLU A 384 -27.39 -12.41 15.52
CA GLU A 384 -27.24 -13.81 15.08
C GLU A 384 -26.05 -14.55 15.75
N MET A 385 -25.07 -13.84 16.31
CA MET A 385 -23.89 -14.44 16.97
C MET A 385 -24.04 -14.56 18.49
N ILE A 386 -25.04 -13.90 19.08
CA ILE A 386 -25.34 -13.96 20.52
C ILE A 386 -26.24 -15.17 20.82
N VAL A 387 -27.02 -15.62 19.84
CA VAL A 387 -27.84 -16.85 19.85
C VAL A 387 -26.98 -18.05 19.45
#